data_AF-A0A6L7NBV4-F1
#
_entry.id   AF-A0A6L7NBV4-F1
#
_cell.length_a   1.000
_cell.length_b   1.000
_cell.length_c   1.000
_cell.angle_alpha   90.00
_cell.angle_beta   90.00
_cell.angle_gamma   90.00
#
_symmetry.space_group_name_H-M   'P 1'
#
loop_
_entity.id
_entity.type
_entity.pdbx_description
1 polymer ?
#
loop_
_entity_poly.entity_id
_entity_poly.type
_entity_poly.pdbx_seq_one_letter_code
_entity_poly.pdbx_strand_id
1 'polypeptide(L)'
;MNGRISMALALWLLCGSAVWGQGYTIRGNQIVVEGRHLKTWEFPVGTVEFFAPANAARPNFVAKDIDATQDIVEHLRRNPPKGVKAEDVALLDAVRAGTNAAGVANLLDGDLTSYWQPDPDQPLRDWWFELDLGRVAGGHPQQRDQC
;
A
#
# COMPACT_ATOMS: atom_id res chain seq x y z
N MET A 1 8.93 27.92 -69.51
CA MET A 1 9.23 26.49 -69.40
C MET A 1 10.63 26.36 -68.82
N ASN A 2 10.98 25.68 -67.73
CA ASN A 2 10.38 24.89 -66.66
C ASN A 2 11.45 25.01 -65.55
N GLY A 3 11.18 25.37 -64.30
CA GLY A 3 10.25 24.68 -63.43
C GLY A 3 10.96 23.49 -62.77
N ARG A 4 10.95 23.49 -61.43
CA ARG A 4 10.94 22.28 -60.56
C ARG A 4 12.27 21.73 -60.00
N ILE A 5 13.21 22.54 -59.50
CA ILE A 5 14.22 22.02 -58.55
C ILE A 5 14.55 23.06 -57.46
N SER A 6 13.60 23.38 -56.58
CA SER A 6 13.91 24.06 -55.30
C SER A 6 12.81 23.91 -54.24
N MET A 7 11.72 23.23 -54.56
CA MET A 7 10.52 23.15 -53.71
C MET A 7 10.28 21.71 -53.20
N ALA A 8 11.36 20.97 -52.92
CA ALA A 8 11.27 19.65 -52.28
C ALA A 8 12.04 19.60 -50.94
N LEU A 9 13.01 20.49 -50.71
CA LEU A 9 13.80 20.46 -49.48
C LEU A 9 13.20 21.30 -48.34
N ALA A 10 12.37 22.30 -48.66
CA ALA A 10 11.75 23.16 -47.65
C ALA A 10 10.52 22.52 -46.97
N LEU A 11 9.92 21.48 -47.57
CA LEU A 11 8.73 20.82 -47.02
C LEU A 11 9.06 19.73 -46.00
N TRP A 12 10.32 19.30 -45.89
CA TRP A 12 10.75 18.27 -44.93
C TRP A 12 11.13 18.82 -43.54
N LEU A 13 11.25 20.15 -43.41
CA LEU A 13 11.57 20.82 -42.13
C LEU A 13 10.34 21.17 -41.28
N LEU A 14 9.11 20.86 -41.75
CA LEU A 14 7.88 21.06 -40.99
C LEU A 14 7.43 19.84 -40.18
N CYS A 15 8.22 18.76 -40.15
CA CYS A 15 8.11 17.70 -39.14
C CYS A 15 8.79 18.08 -37.81
N GLY A 16 8.76 19.37 -37.46
CA GLY A 16 9.11 19.84 -36.13
C GLY A 16 8.05 19.41 -35.14
N SER A 17 8.23 18.21 -34.58
CA SER A 17 7.62 17.67 -33.37
C SER A 17 6.54 18.55 -32.74
N ALA A 18 5.27 18.28 -33.04
CA ALA A 18 4.26 18.48 -32.01
C ALA A 18 4.60 17.46 -30.92
N VAL A 19 5.52 17.81 -30.01
CA VAL A 19 5.59 17.15 -28.71
C VAL A 19 4.28 17.53 -28.06
N TRP A 20 3.33 16.60 -28.05
CA TRP A 20 2.10 16.72 -27.29
C TRP A 20 2.54 17.00 -25.86
N GLY A 21 2.37 18.24 -25.41
CA GLY A 21 2.57 18.59 -24.01
C GLY A 21 1.73 17.61 -23.22
N GLN A 22 2.39 16.73 -22.47
CA GLN A 22 1.69 15.85 -21.55
C GLN A 22 0.80 16.78 -20.71
N GLY A 23 -0.50 16.50 -20.57
CA GLY A 23 -1.48 17.38 -19.92
C GLY A 23 -1.24 17.59 -18.41
N TYR A 24 0.01 17.50 -17.98
CA TYR A 24 0.52 17.72 -16.66
C TYR A 24 1.88 18.43 -16.70
N THR A 25 2.14 19.24 -15.68
CA THR A 25 3.44 19.86 -15.41
C THR A 25 4.01 19.32 -14.12
N ILE A 26 5.28 18.92 -14.11
CA ILE A 26 6.00 18.52 -12.90
C ILE A 26 6.58 19.78 -12.24
N ARG A 27 6.25 20.03 -10.96
CA ARG A 27 6.79 21.14 -10.15
C ARG A 27 7.39 20.60 -8.87
N GLY A 28 8.71 20.62 -8.71
CA GLY A 28 9.36 20.19 -7.47
C GLY A 28 8.89 18.80 -7.02
N ASN A 29 7.99 18.76 -6.03
CA ASN A 29 7.38 17.54 -5.48
C ASN A 29 5.90 17.32 -5.90
N GLN A 30 5.43 17.95 -6.98
CA GLN A 30 4.03 17.96 -7.41
C GLN A 30 3.90 17.64 -8.90
N ILE A 31 2.82 16.97 -9.26
CA ILE A 31 2.38 16.86 -10.66
C ILE A 31 1.07 17.65 -10.76
N VAL A 32 1.11 18.75 -11.50
CA VAL A 32 -0.04 19.60 -11.77
C VAL A 32 -0.69 19.10 -13.06
N VAL A 33 -1.82 18.41 -12.97
CA VAL A 33 -2.59 17.98 -14.14
C VAL A 33 -3.58 19.09 -14.51
N GLU A 34 -3.53 19.58 -15.75
CA GLU A 34 -4.43 20.63 -16.22
C GLU A 34 -5.73 20.00 -16.79
N GLY A 35 -6.89 20.58 -16.46
CA GLY A 35 -8.20 20.11 -16.93
C GLY A 35 -8.85 19.01 -16.06
N ARG A 36 -9.87 18.33 -16.60
CA ARG A 36 -10.67 17.31 -15.87
C ARG A 36 -10.11 15.88 -15.95
N HIS A 37 -8.88 15.70 -16.45
CA HIS A 37 -8.32 14.39 -16.78
C HIS A 37 -8.18 13.44 -15.60
N LEU A 38 -7.92 13.94 -14.39
CA LEU A 38 -7.85 13.10 -13.18
C LEU A 38 -9.19 12.42 -12.86
N LYS A 39 -10.32 13.01 -13.28
CA LYS A 39 -11.65 12.41 -13.06
C LYS A 39 -11.96 11.25 -14.02
N THR A 40 -11.18 11.08 -15.08
CA THR A 40 -11.36 9.98 -16.04
C THR A 40 -10.48 8.78 -15.75
N TRP A 41 -9.63 8.85 -14.73
CA TRP A 41 -8.78 7.74 -14.33
C TRP A 41 -9.57 6.83 -13.39
N GLU A 42 -9.46 5.52 -13.61
CA GLU A 42 -10.01 4.52 -12.70
C GLU A 42 -8.96 4.16 -11.66
N PHE A 43 -9.36 4.12 -10.39
CA PHE A 43 -8.49 3.72 -9.28
C PHE A 43 -9.28 2.84 -8.32
N PRO A 44 -8.64 1.86 -7.66
CA PRO A 44 -9.23 1.18 -6.53
C PRO A 44 -9.60 2.18 -5.43
N VAL A 45 -10.74 1.95 -4.76
CA VAL A 45 -11.20 2.77 -3.65
C VAL A 45 -10.10 2.89 -2.59
N GLY A 46 -9.86 4.12 -2.10
CA GLY A 46 -8.84 4.42 -1.09
C GLY A 46 -7.42 4.67 -1.62
N THR A 47 -7.19 4.57 -2.94
CA THR A 47 -5.86 4.84 -3.55
C THR A 47 -5.56 6.33 -3.67
N VAL A 48 -6.58 7.16 -3.88
CA VAL A 48 -6.44 8.60 -4.10
C VAL A 48 -7.48 9.34 -3.27
N GLU A 49 -7.03 10.33 -2.50
CA GLU A 49 -7.89 11.28 -1.80
C GLU A 49 -7.97 12.58 -2.58
N PHE A 50 -9.18 13.07 -2.83
CA PHE A 50 -9.43 14.33 -3.52
C PHE A 50 -9.87 15.40 -2.53
N PHE A 51 -9.22 16.57 -2.56
CA PHE A 51 -9.49 17.69 -1.67
C PHE A 51 -10.18 18.81 -2.45
N ALA A 52 -11.46 19.03 -2.16
CA ALA A 52 -12.19 20.24 -2.55
C ALA A 52 -12.11 21.28 -1.42
N PRO A 53 -11.97 22.58 -1.70
CA PRO A 53 -12.01 23.24 -3.01
C PRO A 53 -10.64 23.33 -3.73
N ALA A 54 -9.58 22.78 -3.13
CA ALA A 54 -8.21 22.94 -3.62
C ALA A 54 -7.92 22.25 -4.97
N ASN A 55 -8.85 21.45 -5.51
CA ASN A 55 -8.65 20.62 -6.71
C ASN A 55 -7.33 19.81 -6.66
N ALA A 56 -6.95 19.38 -5.45
CA ALA A 56 -5.75 18.60 -5.22
C ALA A 56 -6.11 17.12 -5.06
N ALA A 57 -5.22 16.25 -5.51
CA ALA A 57 -5.29 14.82 -5.29
C ALA A 57 -4.03 14.37 -4.56
N ARG A 58 -4.17 13.52 -3.53
CA ARG A 58 -3.04 12.91 -2.84
C ARG A 58 -3.14 11.39 -2.97
N PRO A 59 -2.08 10.70 -3.43
CA PRO A 59 -2.04 9.26 -3.37
C PRO A 59 -1.94 8.81 -1.90
N ASN A 60 -2.68 7.76 -1.58
CA ASN A 60 -2.55 7.06 -0.32
C ASN A 60 -1.34 6.11 -0.42
N PHE A 61 -0.31 6.37 0.38
CA PHE A 61 0.91 5.57 0.36
C PHE A 61 0.76 4.38 1.30
N VAL A 62 0.87 3.18 0.75
CA VAL A 62 1.11 1.98 1.54
C VAL A 62 2.61 1.92 1.80
N ALA A 63 3.02 2.05 3.06
CA ALA A 63 4.43 1.89 3.44
C ALA A 63 4.93 0.51 3.03
N LYS A 64 6.12 0.51 2.42
CA LYS A 64 6.90 -0.68 2.09
C LYS A 64 8.01 -0.81 3.13
N ASP A 65 8.40 -2.04 3.43
CA ASP A 65 9.33 -2.40 4.53
C ASP A 65 8.68 -2.32 5.91
N ILE A 66 7.75 -3.23 6.17
CA ILE A 66 7.00 -3.36 7.43
C ILE A 66 7.10 -4.82 7.84
N ASP A 67 7.50 -5.07 9.08
CA ASP A 67 7.42 -6.40 9.66
C ASP A 67 5.97 -6.62 10.11
N ALA A 68 5.27 -7.49 9.38
CA ALA A 68 3.85 -7.75 9.61
C ALA A 68 3.55 -8.24 11.03
N THR A 69 4.54 -8.77 11.76
CA THR A 69 4.39 -9.27 13.13
C THR A 69 4.76 -8.24 14.19
N GLN A 70 5.83 -7.47 13.95
CA GLN A 70 6.28 -6.46 14.92
C GLN A 70 5.44 -5.19 14.88
N ASP A 71 4.86 -4.86 13.72
CA ASP A 71 4.15 -3.60 13.53
C ASP A 71 2.65 -3.68 13.86
N ILE A 72 2.14 -4.84 14.32
CA ILE A 72 0.72 -5.11 14.56
C ILE A 72 0.10 -4.04 15.47
N VAL A 73 0.74 -3.75 16.60
CA VAL A 73 0.21 -2.78 17.58
C VAL A 73 0.09 -1.40 16.96
N GLU A 74 1.11 -0.94 16.24
CA GLU A 74 1.07 0.37 15.58
C GLU A 74 -0.06 0.43 14.53
N HIS A 75 -0.29 -0.65 13.80
CA HIS A 75 -1.38 -0.73 12.83
C HIS A 75 -2.76 -0.69 13.48
N LEU A 76 -2.96 -1.47 14.55
CA LEU A 76 -4.22 -1.46 15.30
C LEU A 76 -4.51 -0.08 15.93
N ARG A 77 -3.49 0.67 16.36
CA ARG A 77 -3.69 2.04 16.87
C ARG A 77 -4.30 2.99 15.84
N ARG A 78 -4.06 2.79 14.53
CA ARG A 78 -4.65 3.61 13.46
C ARG A 78 -6.14 3.34 13.27
N ASN A 79 -6.59 2.13 13.57
CA ASN A 79 -8.01 1.76 13.56
C ASN A 79 -8.29 0.78 14.70
N PRO A 80 -8.46 1.28 15.94
CA PRO A 80 -8.54 0.44 17.12
C PRO A 80 -9.72 -0.54 17.08
N PRO A 81 -9.55 -1.74 17.66
CA PRO A 81 -10.67 -2.64 17.92
C PRO A 81 -11.78 -1.92 18.69
N LYS A 82 -13.03 -2.29 18.39
CA LYS A 82 -14.21 -1.63 18.96
C LYS A 82 -14.16 -1.65 20.49
N GLY A 83 -14.16 -0.48 21.11
CA GLY A 83 -14.17 -0.34 22.58
C GLY A 83 -12.79 -0.20 23.22
N VAL A 84 -11.70 -0.25 22.43
CA VAL A 84 -10.33 0.00 22.88
C VAL A 84 -9.88 1.37 22.37
N LYS A 85 -9.24 2.18 23.23
CA LYS A 85 -8.65 3.46 22.80
C LYS A 85 -7.30 3.20 22.13
N ALA A 86 -6.91 4.05 21.19
CA ALA A 86 -5.64 3.91 20.48
C ALA A 86 -4.43 3.84 21.44
N GLU A 87 -4.37 4.68 22.48
CA GLU A 87 -3.28 4.61 23.47
C GLU A 87 -3.21 3.30 24.26
N ASP A 88 -4.34 2.61 24.43
CA ASP A 88 -4.47 1.42 25.26
C ASP A 88 -4.29 0.11 24.46
N VAL A 89 -4.18 0.19 23.13
CA VAL A 89 -4.00 -0.98 22.26
C VAL A 89 -2.70 -1.72 22.62
N ALA A 90 -2.85 -3.01 22.88
CA ALA A 90 -1.81 -3.99 23.15
C ALA A 90 -1.82 -5.13 22.13
N LEU A 91 -0.75 -5.93 22.10
CA LEU A 91 -0.60 -7.04 21.16
C LEU A 91 -1.72 -8.08 21.33
N LEU A 92 -2.17 -8.34 22.56
CA LEU A 92 -3.24 -9.31 22.82
C LEU A 92 -4.61 -8.87 22.29
N ASP A 93 -4.81 -7.58 21.99
CA ASP A 93 -6.04 -7.12 21.32
C ASP A 93 -6.12 -7.62 19.86
N ALA A 94 -4.99 -8.03 19.28
CA ALA A 94 -4.89 -8.66 17.97
C ALA A 94 -5.20 -10.16 18.00
N VAL A 95 -5.25 -10.77 19.18
CA VAL A 95 -5.22 -12.23 19.34
C VAL A 95 -6.57 -12.77 19.71
N ARG A 96 -6.98 -13.84 19.03
CA ARG A 96 -8.07 -14.72 19.47
C ARG A 96 -7.54 -16.14 19.50
N ALA A 97 -7.91 -16.92 20.50
CA ALA A 97 -7.52 -18.32 20.56
C ALA A 97 -8.61 -19.14 21.22
N GLY A 98 -8.71 -20.42 20.86
CA GLY A 98 -9.56 -21.36 21.57
C GLY A 98 -9.08 -21.59 23.00
N THR A 99 -7.74 -21.61 23.19
CA THR A 99 -7.09 -21.75 24.49
C THR A 99 -5.78 -20.96 24.53
N ASN A 100 -5.29 -20.64 25.73
CA ASN A 100 -3.99 -19.97 25.96
C ASN A 100 -3.71 -18.78 25.02
N ALA A 101 -4.64 -17.81 24.93
CA ALA A 101 -4.45 -16.63 24.09
C ALA A 101 -3.21 -15.81 24.47
N ALA A 102 -2.89 -15.71 25.76
CA ALA A 102 -1.73 -14.97 26.24
C ALA A 102 -0.41 -15.52 25.68
N GLY A 103 -0.28 -16.84 25.54
CA GLY A 103 0.93 -17.47 25.01
C GLY A 103 1.18 -17.20 23.52
N VAL A 104 0.20 -16.72 22.76
CA VAL A 104 0.38 -16.40 21.33
C VAL A 104 1.41 -15.28 21.16
N ALA A 105 1.56 -14.41 22.16
CA ALA A 105 2.58 -13.36 22.17
C ALA A 105 4.01 -13.90 22.03
N ASN A 106 4.26 -15.14 22.49
CA ASN A 106 5.56 -15.79 22.33
C ASN A 106 5.90 -16.00 20.85
N LEU A 107 4.92 -16.21 19.97
CA LEU A 107 5.20 -16.37 18.53
C LEU A 107 5.69 -15.07 17.86
N LEU A 108 5.56 -13.93 18.55
CA LEU A 108 5.76 -12.60 18.01
C LEU A 108 6.87 -11.83 18.77
N ASP A 109 7.54 -12.47 19.73
CA ASP A 109 8.59 -11.85 20.56
C ASP A 109 9.99 -11.88 19.92
N GLY A 110 10.14 -12.60 18.79
CA GLY A 110 11.40 -12.76 18.06
C GLY A 110 12.36 -13.79 18.67
N ASP A 111 11.99 -14.46 19.75
CA ASP A 111 12.77 -15.52 20.39
C ASP A 111 12.39 -16.88 19.77
N LEU A 112 13.35 -17.52 19.08
CA LEU A 112 13.14 -18.84 18.48
C LEU A 112 13.02 -19.98 19.51
N THR A 113 13.25 -19.71 20.79
CA THR A 113 13.11 -20.66 21.89
C THR A 113 11.77 -20.56 22.61
N SER A 114 11.03 -19.48 22.37
CA SER A 114 9.67 -19.32 22.86
C SER A 114 8.69 -19.95 21.87
N TYR A 115 7.56 -20.46 22.37
CA TYR A 115 6.52 -21.05 21.53
C TYR A 115 5.15 -20.89 22.19
N TRP A 116 4.12 -21.01 21.36
CA TRP A 116 2.75 -21.15 21.82
C TRP A 116 2.37 -22.62 21.91
N GLN A 117 1.60 -22.97 22.94
CA GLN A 117 1.00 -24.29 23.09
C GLN A 117 -0.45 -24.12 23.56
N PRO A 118 -1.43 -24.82 22.96
CA PRO A 118 -2.80 -24.85 23.47
C PRO A 118 -2.87 -25.58 24.80
N ASP A 119 -3.99 -25.43 25.51
CA ASP A 119 -4.25 -26.23 26.71
C ASP A 119 -4.43 -27.72 26.32
N PRO A 120 -3.53 -28.62 26.76
CA PRO A 120 -3.56 -30.02 26.35
C PRO A 120 -4.79 -30.78 26.88
N ASP A 121 -5.44 -30.28 27.94
CA ASP A 121 -6.63 -30.89 28.52
C ASP A 121 -7.92 -30.52 27.75
N GLN A 122 -7.83 -29.62 26.77
CA GLN A 122 -8.96 -29.20 25.95
C GLN A 122 -9.05 -29.99 24.64
N PRO A 123 -10.26 -30.17 24.08
CA PRO A 123 -10.44 -30.85 22.80
C PRO A 123 -9.66 -30.21 21.66
N LEU A 124 -9.20 -31.02 20.68
CA LEU A 124 -8.44 -30.55 19.51
C LEU A 124 -9.12 -29.42 18.71
N ARG A 125 -10.45 -29.33 18.72
CA ARG A 125 -11.18 -28.25 18.04
C ARG A 125 -10.90 -26.87 18.63
N ASP A 126 -10.40 -26.80 19.86
CA ASP A 126 -10.07 -25.57 20.59
C ASP A 126 -8.56 -25.24 20.50
N TRP A 127 -7.80 -26.03 19.72
CA TRP A 127 -6.38 -25.84 19.46
C TRP A 127 -6.18 -24.97 18.21
N TRP A 128 -6.54 -23.70 18.34
CA TRP A 128 -6.38 -22.72 17.27
C TRP A 128 -6.12 -21.34 17.85
N PHE A 129 -5.50 -20.49 17.03
CA PHE A 129 -5.44 -19.05 17.25
C PHE A 129 -5.62 -18.29 15.93
N GLU A 130 -6.10 -17.07 16.03
CA GLU A 130 -6.22 -16.08 14.97
C GLU A 130 -5.45 -14.83 15.39
N LEU A 131 -4.79 -14.20 14.42
CA LEU A 131 -4.03 -12.98 14.61
C LEU A 131 -4.50 -11.92 13.62
N ASP A 132 -4.99 -10.79 14.12
CA ASP A 132 -5.32 -9.62 13.32
C ASP A 132 -4.08 -8.76 13.12
N LEU A 133 -3.62 -8.65 11.87
CA LEU A 133 -2.43 -7.85 11.53
C LEU A 133 -2.73 -6.34 11.46
N GLY A 134 -4.00 -5.93 11.64
CA GLY A 134 -4.44 -4.54 11.54
C GLY A 134 -4.44 -3.98 10.12
N ARG A 135 -4.06 -4.78 9.11
CA ARG A 135 -4.10 -4.44 7.69
C ARG A 135 -4.02 -5.67 6.79
N VAL A 136 -4.29 -5.47 5.50
CA VAL A 136 -3.91 -6.43 4.46
C VAL A 136 -2.38 -6.42 4.32
N ALA A 137 -1.73 -7.51 4.70
CA ALA A 137 -0.33 -7.75 4.40
C ALA A 137 -0.23 -8.47 3.04
N GLY A 138 0.40 -7.82 2.06
CA GLY A 138 0.78 -8.48 0.81
C GLY A 138 2.15 -9.11 0.96
N GLY A 139 2.24 -10.43 0.85
CA GLY A 139 3.53 -11.10 0.75
C GLY A 139 4.20 -10.74 -0.58
N HIS A 140 5.38 -10.11 -0.54
CA HIS A 140 6.22 -10.07 -1.73
C HIS A 140 6.73 -11.50 -1.95
N PRO A 141 6.52 -12.12 -3.13
CA PRO A 141 7.15 -13.40 -3.42
C PRO A 141 8.66 -13.21 -3.29
N GLN A 142 9.26 -13.85 -2.29
CA GLN A 142 10.70 -13.85 -2.09
C GLN A 142 11.30 -14.50 -3.34
N GLN A 143 11.95 -13.67 -4.16
CA GLN A 143 12.61 -14.10 -5.37
C GLN A 143 13.70 -15.07 -4.91
N ARG A 144 13.46 -16.36 -5.11
CA ARG A 144 14.45 -17.40 -4.87
C ARG A 144 15.56 -17.15 -5.88
N ASP A 145 16.54 -16.37 -5.48
CA ASP A 145 17.79 -16.27 -6.20
C ASP A 145 18.39 -17.68 -6.23
N GLN A 146 18.44 -18.19 -7.44
CA GLN A 146 18.84 -19.53 -7.80
C GLN A 146 20.33 -19.69 -7.51
N CYS A 147 20.69 -20.86 -6.98
CA CYS A 147 22.07 -21.34 -6.91
C CYS A 147 22.77 -21.29 -8.29
#